data_AF-A0A0S7Y139-F1
#
_entry.id   AF-A0A0S7Y139-F1
#
_cell.length_a   1.000
_cell.length_b   1.000
_cell.length_c   1.000
_cell.angle_alpha   90.00
_cell.angle_beta   90.00
_cell.angle_gamma   90.00
#
_symmetry.space_group_name_H-M   'P 1'
#
loop_
_entity.id
_entity.type
_entity.pdbx_description
1 polymer ?
#
loop_
_entity_poly.entity_id
_entity_poly.type
_entity_poly.pdbx_seq_one_letter_code
_entity_poly.pdbx_strand_id
1 'polypeptide(L)'
;MNVLRVPKRFSVTSRTTRFMLYTLFGLIVADGLITQFLVTNGYASEVNPFLQAWVSQDLFLAIKISGAFLVTLLLWVKYNARPKLIYRITAVFLIFYTSIVFWNLFVCLHSQL
;
A
#
# COMPACT_ATOMS: atom_id res chain seq x y z
N MET A 1 29.82 10.83 -19.07
CA MET A 1 28.46 10.45 -18.63
C MET A 1 28.58 9.57 -17.39
N ASN A 2 28.54 10.15 -16.18
CA ASN A 2 28.71 9.41 -14.91
C ASN A 2 27.93 10.07 -13.75
N VAL A 3 26.81 10.74 -14.06
CA VAL A 3 26.13 11.66 -13.13
C VAL A 3 24.97 11.00 -12.34
N LEU A 4 24.58 9.76 -12.69
CA LEU A 4 23.50 9.03 -11.99
C LEU A 4 24.03 7.89 -11.10
N ARG A 5 25.09 8.13 -10.32
CA ARG A 5 25.40 7.22 -9.20
C ARG A 5 24.40 7.48 -8.09
N VAL A 6 23.31 6.72 -8.10
CA VAL A 6 22.39 6.64 -6.98
C VAL A 6 23.20 6.33 -5.72
N PRO A 7 23.10 7.15 -4.65
CA PRO A 7 23.90 6.94 -3.44
C PRO A 7 23.65 5.53 -2.91
N LYS A 8 24.69 4.84 -2.40
CA LYS A 8 24.56 3.49 -1.81
C LYS A 8 23.44 3.40 -0.74
N ARG A 9 23.08 4.53 -0.11
CA ARG A 9 21.95 4.65 0.82
C ARG A 9 20.55 4.47 0.20
N PHE A 10 20.41 4.58 -1.12
CA PHE A 10 19.16 4.39 -1.85
C PHE A 10 19.16 3.10 -2.68
N SER A 11 20.22 2.29 -2.63
CA SER A 11 20.21 0.97 -3.27
C SER A 11 19.73 -0.09 -2.30
N VAL A 12 18.58 -0.71 -2.57
CA VAL A 12 18.18 -1.97 -1.95
C VAL A 12 18.82 -3.10 -2.75
N THR A 13 19.82 -3.75 -2.18
CA THR A 13 20.57 -4.85 -2.85
C THR A 13 19.77 -6.14 -2.95
N SER A 14 18.88 -6.43 -2.00
CA SER A 14 18.02 -7.61 -2.03
C SER A 14 16.88 -7.45 -3.03
N ARG A 15 16.84 -8.30 -4.06
CA ARG A 15 15.71 -8.38 -5.01
C ARG A 15 14.40 -8.68 -4.30
N THR A 16 14.42 -9.62 -3.35
CA THR A 16 13.23 -10.01 -2.57
C THR A 16 12.62 -8.83 -1.83
N THR A 17 13.43 -8.02 -1.15
CA THR A 17 12.90 -6.86 -0.42
C THR A 17 12.32 -5.82 -1.37
N ARG A 18 12.91 -5.62 -2.55
CA ARG A 18 12.36 -4.71 -3.58
C ARG A 18 10.98 -5.17 -4.02
N PHE A 19 10.84 -6.45 -4.35
CA PHE A 19 9.53 -7.02 -4.72
C PHE A 19 8.52 -6.87 -3.59
N MET A 20 8.90 -7.16 -2.35
CA MET A 20 8.00 -6.99 -1.20
C MET A 20 7.53 -5.55 -1.03
N LEU A 21 8.41 -4.55 -1.22
CA LEU A 21 8.03 -3.14 -1.13
C LEU A 21 7.09 -2.72 -2.28
N TYR A 22 7.35 -3.20 -3.50
CA TYR A 22 6.47 -2.93 -4.65
C TYR A 22 5.11 -3.60 -4.49
N THR A 23 5.08 -4.85 -4.04
CA THR A 23 3.84 -5.58 -3.73
C THR A 23 3.10 -4.90 -2.59
N LEU A 24 3.78 -4.47 -1.53
CA LEU A 24 3.15 -3.74 -0.43
C LEU A 24 2.51 -2.44 -0.92
N PHE A 25 3.22 -1.65 -1.73
CA PHE A 25 2.67 -0.45 -2.35
C PHE A 25 1.42 -0.77 -3.17
N GLY A 26 1.51 -1.76 -4.06
CA GLY A 26 0.38 -2.19 -4.89
C GLY A 26 -0.83 -2.64 -4.08
N LEU A 27 -0.63 -3.39 -3.00
CA LEU A 27 -1.72 -3.83 -2.11
C LEU A 27 -2.41 -2.66 -1.41
N ILE A 28 -1.66 -1.65 -0.94
CA ILE A 28 -2.26 -0.46 -0.30
C ILE A 28 -3.09 0.34 -1.32
N VAL A 29 -2.59 0.48 -2.55
CA VAL A 29 -3.31 1.17 -3.63
C VAL A 29 -4.56 0.38 -4.03
N ALA A 30 -4.44 -0.93 -4.19
CA ALA A 30 -5.56 -1.82 -4.54
C ALA A 30 -6.65 -1.77 -3.47
N ASP A 31 -6.28 -1.83 -2.18
CA ASP A 31 -7.20 -1.64 -1.07
C ASP A 31 -7.97 -0.31 -1.19
N GLY A 32 -7.27 0.81 -1.39
CA GLY A 32 -7.91 2.11 -1.62
C GLY A 32 -8.88 2.16 -2.80
N LEU A 33 -8.48 1.59 -3.95
CA LEU A 33 -9.30 1.53 -5.15
C LEU A 33 -10.58 0.70 -4.93
N ILE A 34 -10.45 -0.50 -4.35
CA ILE A 34 -11.60 -1.39 -4.12
C ILE A 34 -12.55 -0.76 -3.09
N THR A 35 -12.03 -0.18 -2.01
CA THR A 35 -12.85 0.51 -1.01
C THR A 35 -13.60 1.70 -1.64
N GLN A 36 -12.92 2.53 -2.42
CA GLN A 36 -13.56 3.66 -3.11
C GLN A 36 -14.66 3.18 -4.04
N PHE A 37 -14.41 2.11 -4.80
CA PHE A 37 -15.41 1.50 -5.69
C PHE A 37 -16.61 0.96 -4.91
N LEU A 38 -16.40 0.21 -3.83
CA LEU A 38 -17.45 -0.39 -3.02
C LEU A 38 -18.37 0.67 -2.39
N VAL A 39 -17.78 1.72 -1.81
CA VAL A 39 -18.57 2.74 -1.11
C VAL A 39 -19.26 3.68 -2.10
N THR A 40 -18.61 4.06 -3.20
CA THR A 40 -19.23 4.94 -4.21
C THR A 40 -20.44 4.29 -4.87
N ASN A 41 -20.43 2.97 -5.05
CA ASN A 41 -21.55 2.22 -5.60
C ASN A 41 -22.56 1.72 -4.54
N GLY A 42 -22.37 2.06 -3.25
CA GLY A 42 -23.29 1.70 -2.18
C GLY A 42 -23.25 0.24 -1.72
N TYR A 43 -22.25 -0.53 -2.16
CA TYR A 43 -22.10 -1.96 -1.82
C TYR A 43 -21.49 -2.21 -0.44
N ALA A 44 -20.80 -1.22 0.12
CA ALA A 44 -20.26 -1.29 1.48
C ALA A 44 -20.36 0.06 2.17
N SER A 45 -20.46 0.03 3.50
CA SER A 45 -20.26 1.22 4.34
C SER A 45 -18.90 1.12 5.01
N GLU A 46 -18.11 2.19 4.90
CA GLU A 46 -16.89 2.32 5.69
C GLU A 46 -17.22 2.36 7.18
N VAL A 47 -16.53 1.54 7.97
CA VAL A 47 -16.73 1.47 9.43
C VAL A 47 -15.98 2.62 10.11
N ASN A 48 -14.96 3.19 9.46
CA ASN A 48 -14.19 4.29 10.01
C ASN A 48 -14.83 5.64 9.63
N PRO A 49 -15.45 6.37 10.58
CA PRO A 49 -16.17 7.62 10.30
C PRO A 49 -15.28 8.73 9.76
N PHE A 50 -13.96 8.68 10.03
CA PHE A 50 -13.00 9.65 9.48
C PHE A 50 -12.73 9.40 8.00
N LEU A 51 -12.72 8.13 7.59
CA LEU A 51 -12.54 7.72 6.20
C LEU A 51 -13.82 7.86 5.39
N GLN A 52 -14.97 7.61 6.02
CA GLN A 52 -16.28 7.74 5.39
C GLN A 52 -16.52 9.14 4.80
N ALA A 53 -16.07 10.20 5.49
CA ALA A 53 -16.21 11.58 5.00
C ALA A 53 -15.40 11.87 3.73
N TRP A 54 -14.31 11.11 3.50
CA TRP A 54 -13.36 11.39 2.43
C TRP A 54 -13.48 10.40 1.28
N VAL A 55 -14.04 9.22 1.52
CA VAL A 55 -14.14 8.12 0.55
C VAL A 55 -14.93 8.48 -0.71
N SER A 56 -15.87 9.41 -0.62
CA SER A 56 -16.62 9.92 -1.78
C SER A 56 -15.86 10.95 -2.61
N GLN A 57 -14.67 11.37 -2.16
CA GLN A 57 -13.85 12.40 -2.80
C GLN A 57 -12.60 11.77 -3.41
N ASP A 58 -12.18 12.25 -4.58
CA ASP A 58 -10.92 11.83 -5.24
C ASP A 58 -9.69 12.01 -4.33
N LEU A 59 -9.79 12.90 -3.34
CA LEU A 59 -8.77 13.15 -2.33
C LEU A 59 -8.44 11.89 -1.49
N PHE A 60 -9.40 11.00 -1.25
CA PHE A 60 -9.14 9.79 -0.47
C PHE A 60 -8.10 8.89 -1.12
N LEU A 61 -8.25 8.62 -2.42
CA LEU A 61 -7.30 7.81 -3.16
C LEU A 61 -5.94 8.50 -3.26
N ALA A 62 -5.92 9.81 -3.52
CA ALA A 62 -4.68 10.59 -3.58
C ALA A 62 -3.90 10.55 -2.25
N ILE A 63 -4.59 10.65 -1.11
CA ILE A 63 -3.98 10.56 0.23
C ILE A 63 -3.49 9.14 0.50
N LYS A 64 -4.24 8.09 0.13
CA LYS A 64 -3.76 6.71 0.26
C LYS A 64 -2.53 6.45 -0.59
N ILE A 65 -2.51 6.90 -1.85
CA ILE A 65 -1.36 6.72 -2.76
C ILE A 65 -0.14 7.47 -2.23
N SER A 66 -0.30 8.73 -1.85
CA SER A 66 0.80 9.54 -1.31
C SER A 66 1.33 8.98 0.02
N GLY A 67 0.44 8.53 0.92
CA GLY A 67 0.82 7.83 2.14
C GLY A 67 1.56 6.52 1.88
N ALA A 68 1.07 5.69 0.96
CA ALA A 68 1.72 4.45 0.56
C ALA A 68 3.10 4.70 -0.05
N PHE A 69 3.24 5.74 -0.87
CA PHE A 69 4.50 6.17 -1.46
C PHE A 69 5.49 6.63 -0.37
N LEU A 70 5.06 7.48 0.57
CA LEU A 70 5.91 7.94 1.67
C LEU A 70 6.36 6.79 2.58
N VAL A 71 5.46 5.86 2.93
CA VAL A 71 5.78 4.69 3.77
C VAL A 71 6.79 3.79 3.07
N THR A 72 6.56 3.45 1.79
CA THR A 72 7.48 2.61 1.04
C THR A 72 8.83 3.27 0.80
N LEU A 73 8.85 4.58 0.52
CA LEU A 73 10.09 5.36 0.44
C LEU A 73 10.85 5.39 1.78
N LEU A 74 10.16 5.55 2.89
CA LEU A 74 10.76 5.57 4.22
C LEU A 74 11.37 4.20 4.58
N LEU A 75 10.65 3.11 4.31
CA LEU A 75 11.17 1.74 4.47
C LEU A 75 12.38 1.50 3.57
N TRP A 76 12.34 2.00 2.34
CA TRP A 76 13.43 1.90 1.37
C TRP A 76 14.70 2.60 1.88
N VAL A 77 14.58 3.82 2.41
CA VAL A 77 15.73 4.57 2.97
C VAL A 77 16.27 3.89 4.23
N LYS A 78 15.39 3.40 5.11
CA LYS A 78 15.80 2.71 6.36
C LYS A 78 16.34 1.30 6.13
N TYR A 79 16.09 0.69 4.97
CA TYR A 79 16.60 -0.64 4.63
C TYR A 79 18.11 -0.76 4.82
N ASN A 80 18.87 0.24 4.35
CA ASN A 80 20.32 0.22 4.44
C ASN A 80 20.86 0.36 5.87
N ALA A 81 20.06 0.87 6.81
CA ALA A 81 20.45 0.94 8.22
C ALA A 81 20.17 -0.38 8.96
N ARG A 82 19.02 -1.03 8.70
CA ARG A 82 18.59 -2.25 9.43
C ARG A 82 17.80 -3.21 8.52
N PRO A 83 18.45 -3.95 7.60
CA PRO A 83 17.76 -4.73 6.56
C PRO A 83 16.88 -5.85 7.13
N LYS A 84 17.35 -6.56 8.18
CA LYS A 84 16.59 -7.64 8.82
C LYS A 84 15.29 -7.15 9.48
N LEU A 85 15.31 -5.95 10.06
CA LEU A 85 14.14 -5.36 10.71
C LEU A 85 13.11 -4.92 9.67
N ILE A 86 13.56 -4.21 8.63
CA ILE A 86 12.68 -3.75 7.54
C ILE A 86 12.02 -4.94 6.85
N TYR A 87 12.77 -6.02 6.59
CA TYR A 87 12.18 -7.24 6.03
C TYR A 87 11.02 -7.78 6.87
N ARG A 88 11.20 -7.92 8.20
CA ARG A 88 10.15 -8.41 9.09
C ARG A 88 8.93 -7.50 9.10
N ILE A 89 9.16 -6.18 9.19
CA ILE A 89 8.10 -5.18 9.17
C ILE A 89 7.32 -5.28 7.85
N THR A 90 8.01 -5.22 6.70
CA THR A 90 7.38 -5.32 5.39
C THR A 90 6.61 -6.63 5.24
N ALA A 91 7.13 -7.76 5.72
CA ALA A 91 6.43 -9.05 5.67
C ALA A 91 5.11 -9.05 6.45
N VAL A 92 5.13 -8.52 7.68
CA VAL A 92 3.93 -8.43 8.52
C VAL A 92 2.87 -7.54 7.86
N PHE A 93 3.27 -6.37 7.38
CA PHE A 93 2.36 -5.47 6.65
C PHE A 93 1.85 -6.10 5.35
N LEU A 94 2.67 -6.88 4.64
CA LEU A 94 2.26 -7.56 3.42
C LEU A 94 1.14 -8.57 3.71
N ILE A 95 1.29 -9.39 4.75
CA ILE A 95 0.26 -10.36 5.17
C ILE A 95 -1.03 -9.62 5.52
N PHE A 96 -0.92 -8.59 6.36
CA PHE A 96 -2.06 -7.79 6.80
C PHE A 96 -2.83 -7.16 5.62
N TYR A 97 -2.13 -6.46 4.72
CA TYR A 97 -2.76 -5.84 3.55
C TYR A 97 -3.27 -6.87 2.53
N THR A 98 -2.63 -8.04 2.42
CA THR A 98 -3.16 -9.13 1.59
C THR A 98 -4.51 -9.61 2.12
N SER A 99 -4.64 -9.79 3.45
CA SER A 99 -5.91 -10.18 4.07
C SER A 99 -7.01 -9.13 3.84
N ILE A 100 -6.68 -7.84 3.95
CA ILE A 100 -7.63 -6.75 3.69
C ILE A 100 -8.08 -6.73 2.23
N VAL A 101 -7.14 -6.74 1.28
CA VAL A 101 -7.48 -6.73 -0.15
C VAL A 101 -8.29 -7.96 -0.52
N PHE A 102 -7.93 -9.13 0.01
CA PHE A 102 -8.69 -10.36 -0.21
C PHE A 102 -10.12 -10.26 0.32
N TRP A 103 -10.30 -9.72 1.54
CA TRP A 103 -11.63 -9.46 2.10
C TRP A 103 -12.44 -8.48 1.24
N ASN A 104 -11.83 -7.36 0.84
CA ASN A 104 -12.49 -6.35 0.00
C ASN A 104 -12.89 -6.92 -1.38
N LEU A 105 -12.04 -7.75 -1.98
CA LEU A 105 -12.36 -8.45 -3.23
C LEU A 105 -13.51 -9.43 -3.04
N PHE A 106 -13.51 -10.19 -1.94
CA PHE A 106 -14.60 -11.12 -1.62
C PHE A 106 -15.93 -10.39 -1.50
N VAL A 107 -15.97 -9.28 -0.77
CA VAL A 107 -17.15 -8.41 -0.67
C VAL A 107 -17.55 -7.88 -2.06
N CYS A 108 -16.60 -7.33 -2.83
CA CYS A 108 -16.86 -6.78 -4.15
C CYS A 108 -17.45 -7.80 -5.13
N LEU A 109 -16.93 -9.01 -5.16
CA LEU A 109 -17.45 -10.07 -6.01
C LEU A 109 -18.84 -10.53 -5.57
N HIS A 110 -19.07 -10.64 -4.25
CA HIS A 110 -20.38 -11.02 -3.74
C HIS A 110 -21.44 -9.95 -3.98
N SER A 111 -21.09 -8.67 -3.92
CA SER A 111 -22.02 -7.56 -4.15
C SER A 111 -22.42 -7.35 -5.62
N GLN A 112 -21.69 -7.95 -6.57
CA GLN A 112 -21.95 -7.86 -8.01
C GLN A 112 -22.74 -9.05 -8.58
N LEU A 113 -22.95 -10.10 -7.77
CA LEU A 113 -23.76 -11.28 -8.08
C LEU A 113 -25.19 -11.10 -7.59
#